data_AF-A0A699ZZH7-F1
#
_entry.id   AF-A0A699ZZH7-F1
#
_cell.length_a   1.000
_cell.length_b   1.000
_cell.length_c   1.000
_cell.angle_alpha   90.00
_cell.angle_beta   90.00
_cell.angle_gamma   90.00
#
_symmetry.space_group_name_H-M   'P 1'
#
loop_
_entity.id
_entity.type
_entity.pdbx_description
1 polymer ?
#
loop_
_entity_poly.entity_id
_entity_poly.type
_entity_poly.pdbx_seq_one_letter_code
_entity_poly.pdbx_strand_id
1 'polypeptide(L)' 'MATPVKSTGTKSDGAVAIAWFRKDLRLHDNAMLEAASRHPALLPVYILDPQDFQARQGAEQLQG' A
#
# COMPACT_ATOMS: atom_id res chain seq x y z
N MET A 1 12.87 -29.14 -23.90
CA MET A 1 11.89 -28.04 -24.07
C MET A 1 10.94 -28.08 -22.88
N ALA A 2 10.97 -27.09 -21.99
CA ALA A 2 10.07 -27.02 -20.83
C ALA A 2 8.79 -26.28 -21.24
N THR A 3 7.64 -26.92 -21.08
CA THR A 3 6.32 -26.31 -21.26
C THR A 3 6.02 -25.36 -20.10
N PRO A 4 5.37 -24.20 -20.33
CA PRO A 4 5.03 -23.28 -19.25
C PRO A 4 3.83 -23.83 -18.47
N VAL A 5 3.97 -23.94 -17.15
CA VAL A 5 2.85 -24.19 -16.25
C VAL A 5 2.02 -22.91 -16.16
N LYS A 6 0.78 -22.96 -16.63
CA LYS A 6 -0.17 -21.86 -16.45
C LYS A 6 -0.64 -21.92 -15.00
N SER A 7 -0.21 -20.96 -14.18
CA SER A 7 -0.71 -20.83 -12.81
C SER A 7 -2.18 -20.42 -12.88
N THR A 8 -3.07 -21.40 -12.76
CA THR A 8 -4.49 -21.16 -12.50
C THR A 8 -4.59 -20.62 -11.09
N GLY A 9 -4.66 -19.30 -10.95
CA GLY A 9 -4.92 -18.64 -9.68
C GLY A 9 -6.31 -19.04 -9.18
N THR A 10 -6.37 -20.07 -8.36
CA THR A 10 -7.56 -20.42 -7.58
C THR A 10 -7.86 -19.22 -6.69
N LYS A 11 -9.00 -18.54 -6.92
CA LYS A 11 -9.47 -17.51 -5.99
C LYS A 11 -9.65 -18.19 -4.64
N SER A 12 -8.82 -17.83 -3.65
CA SER A 12 -9.11 -18.15 -2.26
C SER A 12 -10.37 -17.37 -1.90
N ASP A 13 -11.39 -18.08 -1.43
CA ASP A 13 -12.75 -17.59 -1.13
C ASP A 13 -12.80 -16.61 0.08
N GLY A 14 -11.69 -15.91 0.32
CA GLY A 14 -11.45 -15.03 1.45
C GLY A 14 -10.12 -14.26 1.35
N ALA A 15 -9.57 -14.02 0.15
CA ALA A 15 -8.36 -13.21 0.01
C ALA A 15 -8.61 -11.75 0.41
N VAL A 16 -8.08 -11.36 1.56
CA VAL A 16 -8.05 -9.97 2.03
C VAL A 16 -6.89 -9.23 1.36
N ALA A 17 -7.19 -8.11 0.71
CA ALA A 17 -6.15 -7.18 0.25
C ALA A 17 -5.76 -6.23 1.38
N ILE A 18 -4.47 -5.96 1.53
CA ILE A 18 -3.96 -4.92 2.43
C ILE A 18 -3.61 -3.70 1.59
N ALA A 19 -4.28 -2.57 1.85
CA ALA A 19 -3.95 -1.28 1.23
C ALA A 19 -3.05 -0.49 2.19
N TRP A 20 -1.74 -0.56 1.97
CA TRP A 20 -0.76 0.16 2.78
C TRP A 20 -0.55 1.58 2.26
N PHE A 21 -1.13 2.54 2.97
CA PHE A 21 -0.91 3.96 2.75
C PHE A 21 0.43 4.39 3.35
N ARG A 22 1.20 5.14 2.58
CA ARG A 22 2.40 5.84 3.04
C ARG A 22 2.14 7.35 2.95
N LYS A 23 2.96 8.10 2.23
CA LYS A 23 2.82 9.56 2.08
C LYS A 23 1.60 10.02 1.28
N ASP A 24 0.83 9.09 0.72
CA ASP A 24 -0.29 9.37 -0.17
C ASP A 24 -1.64 9.03 0.47
N LEU A 25 -2.06 9.86 1.43
CA LEU A 25 -3.30 9.69 2.20
C LEU A 25 -4.54 10.19 1.42
N ARG A 26 -4.73 9.69 0.19
CA ARG A 26 -5.86 10.05 -0.66
C ARG A 26 -6.69 8.84 -1.04
N LEU A 27 -8.01 9.06 -1.11
CA LEU A 27 -8.97 8.06 -1.56
C LEU A 27 -9.25 8.18 -3.07
N HIS A 28 -9.30 9.40 -3.59
CA HIS A 28 -9.56 9.64 -5.00
C HIS A 28 -8.29 9.46 -5.83
N ASP A 29 -8.45 8.92 -7.04
CA ASP A 29 -7.38 8.78 -8.02
C ASP A 29 -6.12 8.09 -7.45
N ASN A 30 -6.35 6.97 -6.75
CA ASN A 30 -5.31 6.16 -6.15
C ASN A 30 -5.34 4.77 -6.79
N ALA A 31 -4.45 4.54 -7.77
CA ALA A 31 -4.39 3.30 -8.53
C ALA A 31 -4.12 2.06 -7.66
N MET A 32 -3.38 2.22 -6.56
CA MET A 32 -3.16 1.13 -5.59
C MET A 32 -4.46 0.77 -4.88
N LEU A 33 -5.21 1.77 -4.41
CA LEU A 33 -6.50 1.57 -3.76
C LEU A 33 -7.53 0.96 -4.72
N GLU A 34 -7.57 1.42 -5.98
CA GLU A 34 -8.45 0.87 -7.02
C GLU A 34 -8.13 -0.59 -7.34
N ALA A 35 -6.84 -0.96 -7.38
CA ALA A 35 -6.45 -2.35 -7.56
C ALA A 35 -6.86 -3.21 -6.36
N ALA A 36 -6.65 -2.72 -5.14
CA ALA A 36 -6.97 -3.43 -3.91
C ALA A 36 -8.48 -3.59 -3.70
N SER A 37 -9.30 -2.62 -4.12
CA SER A 37 -10.77 -2.67 -4.01
C SER A 37 -11.43 -3.74 -4.88
N ARG A 38 -10.67 -4.40 -5.77
CA ARG A 38 -11.15 -5.54 -6.57
C ARG A 38 -11.22 -6.84 -5.75
N HIS A 39 -10.67 -6.84 -4.54
CA HIS A 39 -10.78 -7.94 -3.58
C HIS A 39 -12.06 -7.81 -2.74
N PRO A 40 -12.66 -8.93 -2.31
CA PRO A 40 -13.90 -8.92 -1.53
C PRO A 40 -13.74 -8.32 -0.14
N ALA A 41 -12.54 -8.35 0.42
CA ALA A 41 -12.20 -7.75 1.70
C ALA A 41 -10.93 -6.91 1.57
N LEU A 42 -10.95 -5.73 2.20
CA LEU A 42 -9.87 -4.75 2.13
C LEU A 42 -9.53 -4.29 3.55
N LEU A 43 -8.24 -4.29 3.89
CA LEU A 43 -7.69 -3.76 5.13
C LEU A 43 -6.79 -2.54 4.82
N PRO A 44 -7.31 -1.31 4.96
CA PRO A 44 -6.51 -0.10 4.90
C PRO A 44 -5.56 -0.01 6.10
N VAL A 45 -4.27 0.19 5.86
CA VAL A 45 -3.25 0.33 6.92
C VAL A 45 -2.39 1.55 6.63
N TYR A 46 -2.14 2.36 7.67
CA TYR A 46 -1.07 3.35 7.68
C TYR A 46 -0.17 3.07 8.88
N ILE A 47 1.13 3.04 8.65
CA ILE A 47 2.13 2.82 9.70
C ILE A 47 2.73 4.19 10.04
N LEU A 48 2.55 4.62 11.28
CA LEU A 48 3.19 5.81 11.80
C LEU A 48 4.65 5.48 12.10
N ASP A 49 5.55 5.85 11.19
CA ASP A 49 6.99 5.65 11.37
C ASP A 49 7.60 6.82 12.16
N PRO A 50 8.20 6.61 13.35
CA PRO A 50 8.90 7.67 14.09
C PRO A 50 10.00 8.38 13.28
N GLN A 51 10.59 7.71 12.30
CA GLN A 51 11.64 8.29 11.44
C GLN A 51 11.08 9.33 10.47
N ASP A 52 9.81 9.22 10.05
CA ASP A 52 9.17 10.21 9.16
C ASP A 52 9.06 11.59 9.82
N PHE A 53 9.16 11.67 11.16
CA PHE A 53 9.14 12.93 11.91
C PHE A 53 10.51 13.61 12.02
N GLN A 54 11.61 12.87 11.87
CA GLN A 54 12.96 13.42 12.01
C GLN A 54 13.36 14.30 10.81
N ALA A 55 12.86 13.97 9.61
CA ALA A 55 13.14 14.75 8.39
C ALA A 55 12.60 16.19 8.45
N ARG A 56 11.60 16.48 9.30
CA ARG A 56 11.04 17.82 9.47
C ARG A 56 11.89 18.71 10.38
N GLN A 57 12.45 18.14 11.44
CA GLN A 57 13.20 18.90 12.45
C GLN A 57 14.52 19.46 11.90
N GLY A 58 15.18 18.76 10.99
CA GLY A 58 16.41 19.26 10.36
C GLY A 58 16.21 20.46 9.43
N ALA A 59 15.01 20.65 8.87
CA ALA A 59 14.70 21.80 8.00
C ALA A 59 14.37 23.06 8.81
N GLU A 60 13.71 22.92 9.97
CA GLU A 60 13.43 24.03 10.89
C GLU A 60 14.71 24.57 11.53
N GLN A 61 15.71 23.71 11.75
CA GLN A 61 16.96 24.08 12.40
C GLN A 61 17.93 24.88 11.52
N LEU A 62 17.69 24.95 10.20
CA LEU A 62 18.50 25.73 9.24
C LEU A 62 17.91 27.12 8.95
N GLN A 63 16.78 27.48 9.58
CA GLN A 63 16.15 28.81 9.46
C GLN A 63 16.32 29.68 10.72
N GLY A 64 17.16 29.24 11.66
CA GLY A 64 17.54 30.00 12.87
C GLY A 64 18.85 30.76 12.70
#